data_AF-A0A847PBX8-F1
#
_entry.id   AF-A0A847PBX8-F1
#
_cell.length_a   1.000
_cell.length_b   1.000
_cell.length_c   1.000
_cell.angle_alpha   90.00
_cell.angle_beta   90.00
_cell.angle_gamma   90.00
#
_symmetry.space_group_name_H-M   'P 1'
#
loop_
_entity.id
_entity.type
_entity.pdbx_description
1 polymer ?
#
loop_
_entity_poly.entity_id
_entity_poly.type
_entity_poly.pdbx_seq_one_letter_code
_entity_poly.pdbx_strand_id
1 'polypeptide(L)'
;MEKTGIGSYIASIYGGYERIFKICLEDEGVRVPKSERWHADLLFYAIQKEIVPAALIHTLKGMMSYRHRQVHGYGHSINTKILRESCKDVVETFPAFEEHIHTLIQKQA
;
A
#
# COMPACT_ATOMS: atom_id res chain seq x y z
N MET A 1 12.46 5.00 20.42
CA MET A 1 11.13 5.61 20.14
C MET A 1 11.00 6.07 18.70
N GLU A 2 11.95 6.82 18.15
CA GLU A 2 11.88 7.36 16.77
C GLU A 2 11.66 6.30 15.68
N LYS A 3 12.45 5.22 15.67
CA LYS A 3 12.34 4.14 14.66
C LYS A 3 10.98 3.45 14.66
N THR A 4 10.39 3.27 15.84
CA THR A 4 9.05 2.69 16.01
C THR A 4 7.98 3.64 15.48
N GLY A 5 8.12 4.94 15.74
CA GLY A 5 7.22 5.96 15.20
C GLY A 5 7.25 6.02 13.67
N ILE A 6 8.44 6.05 13.08
CA ILE A 6 8.61 6.03 11.61
C ILE A 6 8.01 4.77 11.00
N GLY A 7 8.27 3.60 11.60
CA GLY A 7 7.70 2.34 11.13
C GLY A 7 6.17 2.35 11.12
N SER A 8 5.56 2.79 12.22
CA SER A 8 4.09 2.95 12.31
C SER A 8 3.54 3.93 11.29
N TYR A 9 4.29 4.98 10.97
CA TYR A 9 3.90 5.94 9.95
C TYR A 9 3.90 5.30 8.54
N ILE A 10 4.93 4.54 8.18
CA ILE A 10 4.98 3.79 6.91
C ILE A 10 3.80 2.82 6.78
N ALA A 11 3.51 2.06 7.84
CA ALA A 11 2.37 1.15 7.83
C ALA A 11 1.03 1.88 7.70
N SER A 12 0.90 3.06 8.31
CA SER A 12 -0.29 3.91 8.18
C SER A 12 -0.47 4.45 6.76
N ILE A 13 0.63 4.84 6.10
CA ILE A 13 0.61 5.27 4.71
C ILE A 13 0.16 4.13 3.80
N TYR A 14 0.73 2.93 3.97
CA TYR A 14 0.26 1.76 3.22
C TYR A 14 -1.24 1.50 3.45
N GLY A 15 -1.71 1.62 4.69
CA GLY A 15 -3.13 1.56 5.01
C GLY A 15 -3.99 2.63 4.31
N GLY A 16 -3.41 3.78 3.97
CA GLY A 16 -4.04 4.80 3.13
C GLY A 16 -4.26 4.31 1.70
N TYR A 17 -3.22 3.76 1.07
CA TYR A 17 -3.34 3.13 -0.26
C TYR A 17 -4.42 2.04 -0.27
N GLU A 18 -4.46 1.18 0.75
CA GLU A 18 -5.46 0.12 0.88
C GLU A 18 -6.90 0.67 0.90
N ARG A 19 -7.12 1.80 1.59
CA ARG A 19 -8.45 2.44 1.59
C ARG A 19 -8.83 2.94 0.21
N ILE A 20 -7.90 3.55 -0.52
CA ILE A 20 -8.13 4.03 -1.89
C ILE A 20 -8.46 2.84 -2.80
N PHE A 21 -7.67 1.75 -2.74
CA PHE A 21 -7.95 0.53 -3.51
C PHE A 21 -9.34 0.00 -3.24
N LYS A 22 -9.73 -0.04 -1.96
CA LYS A 22 -11.03 -0.54 -1.56
C LYS A 22 -12.16 0.31 -2.14
N ILE A 23 -12.05 1.64 -2.06
CA ILE A 23 -13.06 2.55 -2.61
C ILE A 23 -13.19 2.36 -4.12
N CYS A 24 -12.08 2.37 -4.85
CA CYS A 24 -12.10 2.19 -6.31
C CYS A 24 -12.65 0.82 -6.72
N LEU A 25 -12.29 -0.25 -6.01
CA LEU A 25 -12.82 -1.59 -6.30
C LEU A 25 -14.31 -1.72 -5.99
N GLU A 26 -14.78 -1.08 -4.90
CA GLU A 26 -16.21 -1.05 -4.56
C GLU A 26 -17.02 -0.30 -5.60
N ASP A 27 -16.49 0.81 -6.15
CA ASP A 27 -17.09 1.55 -7.26
C ASP A 27 -17.21 0.70 -8.54
N GLU A 28 -16.20 -0.12 -8.83
CA GLU A 28 -16.24 -1.12 -9.91
C GLU A 28 -17.10 -2.37 -9.61
N GLY A 29 -17.79 -2.41 -8.47
CA GLY A 29 -18.63 -3.54 -8.05
C GLY A 29 -17.86 -4.78 -7.60
N VAL A 30 -16.55 -4.68 -7.37
CA VAL A 30 -15.70 -5.78 -6.91
C VAL A 30 -15.75 -5.86 -5.38
N ARG A 31 -16.29 -6.96 -4.86
CA ARG A 31 -16.24 -7.27 -3.42
C ARG A 31 -14.97 -8.04 -3.08
N VAL A 32 -14.08 -7.42 -2.32
CA VAL A 32 -12.87 -8.09 -1.81
C VAL A 32 -13.23 -8.95 -0.57
N PRO A 33 -12.94 -10.26 -0.58
CA PRO A 33 -13.20 -11.13 0.57
C PRO A 33 -12.40 -10.70 1.80
N LYS A 34 -13.04 -10.70 2.97
CA LYS A 34 -12.35 -10.52 4.26
C LYS A 34 -11.73 -11.86 4.69
N SER A 35 -10.60 -12.22 4.08
CA SER A 35 -9.81 -13.40 4.42
C SER A 35 -8.59 -13.03 5.29
N GLU A 36 -7.86 -14.00 5.83
CA GLU A 36 -6.54 -13.74 6.44
C GLU A 36 -5.54 -13.13 5.44
N ARG A 37 -5.78 -13.35 4.14
CA ARG A 37 -4.97 -12.84 3.02
C ARG A 37 -5.55 -11.56 2.41
N TRP A 38 -6.52 -10.92 3.06
CA TRP A 38 -7.27 -9.79 2.49
C TRP A 38 -6.38 -8.66 1.97
N HIS A 39 -5.25 -8.40 2.63
CA HIS A 39 -4.26 -7.40 2.19
C HIS A 39 -3.68 -7.72 0.81
N ALA A 40 -3.28 -8.98 0.62
CA ALA A 40 -2.72 -9.45 -0.63
C ALA A 40 -3.79 -9.54 -1.72
N ASP A 41 -4.99 -9.99 -1.35
CA ASP A 41 -6.13 -10.09 -2.27
C ASP A 41 -6.55 -8.69 -2.75
N LEU A 42 -6.60 -7.70 -1.84
CA LEU A 42 -6.92 -6.31 -2.16
C LEU A 42 -5.93 -5.71 -3.17
N LEU A 43 -4.63 -5.85 -2.92
CA LEU A 43 -3.60 -5.38 -3.85
C LEU A 43 -3.67 -6.12 -5.18
N PHE A 44 -3.93 -7.43 -5.18
CA PHE A 44 -4.10 -8.22 -6.40
C PHE A 44 -5.25 -7.68 -7.25
N TYR A 45 -6.44 -7.47 -6.68
CA TYR A 45 -7.57 -6.94 -7.43
C TYR A 45 -7.31 -5.51 -7.91
N ALA A 46 -6.68 -4.66 -7.10
CA ALA A 46 -6.32 -3.30 -7.51
C ALA A 46 -5.34 -3.27 -8.69
N ILE A 47 -4.43 -4.24 -8.77
CA ILE A 47 -3.54 -4.42 -9.94
C ILE A 47 -4.34 -4.90 -11.15
N GLN A 48 -5.23 -5.89 -10.99
CA GLN A 48 -6.03 -6.43 -12.10
C GLN A 48 -6.97 -5.38 -12.71
N LYS A 49 -7.43 -4.41 -11.91
CA LYS A 49 -8.27 -3.30 -12.35
C LYS A 49 -7.49 -2.04 -12.76
N GLU A 50 -6.16 -2.14 -12.85
CA GLU A 50 -5.29 -1.02 -13.23
C GLU A 50 -5.41 0.23 -12.32
N ILE A 51 -5.99 0.07 -11.12
CA ILE A 51 -6.03 1.09 -10.06
C ILE A 51 -4.61 1.37 -9.57
N VAL A 52 -3.76 0.35 -9.59
CA VAL A 52 -2.33 0.48 -9.30
C VAL A 52 -1.56 0.60 -10.62
N PRO A 53 -0.80 1.68 -10.83
CA PRO A 53 0.05 1.80 -12.01
C PRO A 53 1.16 0.74 -11.98
N ALA A 54 1.45 0.12 -13.12
CA ALA A 54 2.39 -1.00 -13.23
C ALA A 54 3.78 -0.70 -12.62
N ALA A 55 4.25 0.54 -12.77
CA ALA A 55 5.52 1.01 -12.23
C ALA A 55 5.61 0.93 -10.69
N LEU A 56 4.48 0.98 -9.98
CA LEU A 56 4.43 1.01 -8.51
C LEU A 56 4.16 -0.35 -7.86
N ILE A 57 3.87 -1.39 -8.66
CA ILE A 57 3.48 -2.71 -8.16
C ILE A 57 4.55 -3.30 -7.22
N HIS A 58 5.81 -3.25 -7.63
CA HIS A 58 6.90 -3.83 -6.85
C HIS A 58 7.03 -3.15 -5.49
N THR A 59 6.98 -1.82 -5.48
CA THR A 59 7.13 -1.01 -4.28
C THR A 59 5.96 -1.20 -3.31
N LEU A 60 4.73 -1.22 -3.81
CA LEU A 60 3.54 -1.46 -2.99
C LEU A 60 3.53 -2.87 -2.37
N LYS A 61 4.05 -3.89 -3.07
CA LYS A 61 4.26 -5.24 -2.48
C LYS A 61 5.30 -5.19 -1.36
N GLY A 62 6.35 -4.39 -1.50
CA GLY A 62 7.36 -4.15 -0.47
C GLY A 62 6.76 -3.52 0.80
N MET A 63 5.94 -2.49 0.62
CA MET A 63 5.22 -1.79 1.71
C MET A 63 4.21 -2.70 2.40
N MET A 64 3.45 -3.51 1.66
CA MET A 64 2.56 -4.54 2.21
C MET A 64 3.32 -5.51 3.12
N SER A 65 4.46 -6.00 2.62
CA SER A 65 5.33 -6.93 3.35
C SER A 65 5.91 -6.29 4.60
N TYR A 66 6.27 -5.00 4.54
CA TYR A 66 6.72 -4.24 5.70
C TYR A 66 5.63 -4.17 6.78
N ARG A 67 4.41 -3.79 6.40
CA ARG A 67 3.27 -3.72 7.31
C ARG A 67 2.99 -5.06 7.99
N HIS A 68 2.98 -6.15 7.23
CA HIS A 68 2.80 -7.50 7.78
C HIS A 68 3.90 -7.84 8.81
N ARG A 69 5.17 -7.55 8.51
CA ARG A 69 6.30 -7.79 9.43
C ARG A 69 6.20 -6.95 10.72
N GLN A 70 5.70 -5.72 10.63
CA GLN A 70 5.52 -4.85 11.80
C GLN A 70 4.42 -5.36 12.74
N VAL A 71 3.30 -5.85 12.19
CA VAL A 71 2.16 -6.35 12.96
C VAL A 71 2.46 -7.69 13.63
N HIS A 72 3.21 -8.58 12.98
CA HIS A 72 3.49 -9.94 13.48
C HIS A 72 4.71 -10.07 14.41
N GLY A 73 5.13 -9.00 15.10
CA GLY A 73 6.00 -9.16 16.27
C GLY A 73 7.51 -9.27 16.03
N TYR A 74 8.03 -8.98 14.83
CA TYR A 74 9.47 -8.71 14.66
C TYR A 74 9.90 -7.35 15.25
N GLY A 75 9.06 -6.72 16.09
CA GLY A 75 9.27 -5.42 16.70
C GLY A 75 10.50 -5.33 17.61
N HIS A 76 11.12 -6.45 17.97
CA HIS A 76 12.35 -6.46 18.77
C HIS A 76 13.62 -6.16 17.94
N SER A 77 13.56 -6.23 16.60
CA SER A 77 14.67 -5.79 15.74
C SER A 77 14.14 -5.04 14.51
N ILE A 78 13.81 -3.76 14.67
CA ILE A 78 13.56 -2.88 13.52
C ILE A 78 14.85 -2.80 12.70
N ASN A 79 14.88 -3.52 11.57
CA ASN A 79 15.98 -3.47 10.64
C ASN A 79 16.03 -2.05 10.03
N THR A 80 17.04 -1.29 10.41
CA THR A 80 17.16 0.14 10.04
C THR A 80 17.36 0.32 8.54
N LYS A 81 17.95 -0.67 7.85
CA LYS A 81 18.09 -0.68 6.39
C LYS A 81 16.72 -0.78 5.73
N ILE A 82 15.92 -1.78 6.12
CA ILE A 82 14.56 -1.98 5.61
C ILE A 82 13.70 -0.74 5.89
N LEU A 83 13.79 -0.17 7.09
CA LEU A 83 13.06 1.06 7.45
C LEU A 83 13.41 2.22 6.50
N ARG A 84 14.71 2.45 6.25
CA ARG A 84 15.18 3.53 5.38
C ARG A 84 14.76 3.32 3.93
N GLU A 85 14.87 2.09 3.42
CA GLU A 85 14.42 1.72 2.08
C GLU A 85 12.90 1.97 1.95
N SER A 86 12.10 1.52 2.92
CA SER A 86 10.65 1.75 2.92
C SER A 86 10.26 3.24 3.06
N CYS A 87 11.05 4.08 3.73
CA CYS A 87 10.84 5.53 3.72
C CYS A 87 11.04 6.12 2.33
N LYS A 88 12.08 5.69 1.62
CA LYS A 88 12.36 6.14 0.26
C LYS A 88 11.22 5.74 -0.68
N ASP A 89 10.80 4.48 -0.58
CA ASP A 89 9.66 3.94 -1.32
C ASP A 89 8.40 4.79 -1.15
N VAL A 90 8.06 5.18 0.08
CA VAL A 90 6.89 6.04 0.36
C VAL A 90 6.99 7.39 -0.35
N VAL A 91 8.13 8.07 -0.22
CA VAL A 91 8.30 9.43 -0.72
C VAL A 91 8.29 9.46 -2.25
N GLU A 92 8.90 8.46 -2.88
CA GLU A 92 9.01 8.39 -4.33
C GLU A 92 7.73 7.89 -5.01
N THR A 93 6.91 7.07 -4.33
CA THR A 93 5.74 6.45 -4.96
C THR A 93 4.45 7.25 -4.82
N PHE A 94 4.30 8.06 -3.77
CA PHE A 94 3.06 8.79 -3.53
C PHE A 94 2.67 9.76 -4.65
N PRO A 95 3.57 10.62 -5.18
CA PRO A 95 3.18 11.56 -6.24
C PRO A 95 2.71 10.87 -7.52
N ALA A 96 3.44 9.82 -7.95
CA ALA A 96 3.09 9.04 -9.14
C ALA A 96 1.76 8.30 -8.96
N PHE A 97 1.46 7.85 -7.75
CA PHE A 97 0.18 7.21 -7.46
C PHE A 97 -0.97 8.21 -7.46
N GLU A 98 -0.78 9.37 -6.85
CA GLU A 98 -1.78 10.45 -6.78
C GLU A 98 -2.17 10.92 -8.18
N GLU A 99 -1.19 11.18 -9.05
CA GLU A 99 -1.42 11.57 -10.45
C GLU A 99 -2.22 10.50 -11.22
N HIS A 100 -1.86 9.22 -11.03
CA HIS A 100 -2.56 8.10 -11.66
C HIS A 100 -4.02 8.01 -11.22
N ILE A 101 -4.29 8.13 -9.91
CA ILE A 101 -5.65 8.05 -9.38
C ILE A 101 -6.51 9.24 -9.83
N HIS A 102 -5.96 10.47 -9.83
CA HIS A 102 -6.69 11.63 -10.36
C HIS A 102 -7.09 11.43 -11.82
N THR A 103 -6.17 10.91 -12.64
CA THR A 103 -6.44 10.58 -14.04
C THR A 103 -7.52 9.50 -14.17
N LEU A 104 -7.45 8.47 -13.33
CA LEU A 104 -8.39 7.35 -13.34
C LEU A 104 -9.82 7.80 -12.99
N ILE A 105 -9.97 8.63 -11.94
CA ILE A 105 -11.27 9.17 -11.52
C ILE A 105 -11.85 10.11 -12.58
N GLN A 106 -11.02 10.96 -13.21
CA GLN A 106 -11.47 11.86 -14.28
C GLN A 106 -11.97 11.12 -15.53
N LYS A 107 -11.46 9.91 -15.81
CA LYS A 107 -11.92 9.07 -16.93
C LYS A 107 -13.25 8.37 -16.66
N GLN A 108 -13.65 8.26 -15.39
CA GLN A 108 -14.87 7.58 -14.96
C GLN A 108 -16.06 8.54 -14.78
N ALA A 109 -15.80 9.87 -14.78
CA ALA A 109 -16.80 10.93 -14.71
C ALA A 109 -17.30 11.34 -16.11
#